data_AF-A0A661LQ40-F1
#
_entry.id   AF-A0A661LQ40-F1
#
_cell.length_a   1.000
_cell.length_b   1.000
_cell.length_c   1.000
_cell.angle_alpha   90.00
_cell.angle_beta   90.00
_cell.angle_gamma   90.00
#
_symmetry.space_group_name_H-M   'P 1'
#
loop_
_entity.id
_entity.type
_entity.pdbx_description
1 polymer ?
#
loop_
_entity_poly.entity_id
_entity_poly.type
_entity_poly.pdbx_seq_one_letter_code
_entity_poly.pdbx_strand_id
1 'polypeptide(L)'
;MIRAKLWFTCAAMYDPVTPIFVKPAVLGWKAKKRDVELTVERAFTGEELVLRMKGWVTTDVKQVIEIIKPHGYLKVLDEEDLVVEMGSKEDYEKLTSALKEKFSDQVFLERL
;
A
#
# COMPACT_ATOMS: atom_id res chain seq x y z
N MET A 1 -8.84 17.86 0.65
CA MET A 1 -8.05 16.65 0.39
C MET A 1 -7.34 16.24 1.67
N ILE A 2 -7.53 15.01 2.12
CA ILE A 2 -6.95 14.46 3.35
C ILE A 2 -5.98 13.35 2.98
N ARG A 3 -4.87 13.27 3.70
CA ARG A 3 -3.89 12.18 3.57
C ARG A 3 -3.74 11.46 4.89
N ALA A 4 -3.60 10.15 4.82
CA ALA A 4 -3.35 9.31 5.97
C ALA A 4 -2.36 8.20 5.64
N LYS A 5 -1.51 7.82 6.59
CA LYS A 5 -0.71 6.61 6.51
C LYS A 5 -1.59 5.40 6.75
N LEU A 6 -1.35 4.34 5.97
CA LEU A 6 -1.99 3.05 6.14
C LEU A 6 -1.06 2.13 6.93
N TRP A 7 -1.55 1.62 8.05
CA TRP A 7 -0.82 0.71 8.93
C TRP A 7 -1.44 -0.68 8.87
N PHE A 8 -0.58 -1.70 8.93
CA PHE A 8 -0.93 -3.12 8.98
C PHE A 8 -0.29 -3.77 10.20
N THR A 9 -0.79 -4.91 10.64
CA THR A 9 -0.11 -5.74 11.64
C THR A 9 0.84 -6.73 10.95
N CYS A 10 2.11 -6.70 11.34
CA CYS A 10 3.13 -7.63 10.84
C CYS A 10 2.82 -9.07 11.28
N ALA A 11 2.90 -10.03 10.36
CA ALA A 11 2.61 -11.44 10.66
C ALA A 11 3.66 -12.10 11.56
N ALA A 12 4.90 -11.60 11.56
CA ALA A 12 6.00 -12.17 12.33
C ALA A 12 6.16 -11.52 13.71
N MET A 13 6.10 -10.18 13.76
CA MET A 13 6.38 -9.40 14.98
C MET A 13 5.10 -8.94 15.70
N TYR A 14 3.94 -8.97 15.03
CA TYR A 14 2.67 -8.43 15.53
C TYR A 14 2.68 -6.91 15.82
N ASP A 15 3.70 -6.20 15.37
CA ASP A 15 3.78 -4.74 15.45
C ASP A 15 3.11 -4.05 14.24
N PRO A 16 2.61 -2.80 14.41
CA PRO A 16 2.16 -1.97 13.31
C PRO A 16 3.30 -1.64 12.33
N VAL A 17 3.07 -1.90 11.04
CA VAL A 17 4.02 -1.65 9.95
C VAL A 17 3.31 -1.01 8.77
N THR A 18 4.02 -0.13 8.06
CA THR A 18 3.58 0.42 6.78
C THR A 18 4.63 0.08 5.72
N PRO A 19 4.25 -0.36 4.52
CA PRO A 19 5.21 -0.61 3.46
C PRO A 19 5.80 0.71 2.95
N ILE A 20 7.12 0.70 2.73
CA ILE A 20 7.90 1.82 2.18
C ILE A 20 8.75 1.35 1.02
N PHE A 21 9.14 2.26 0.11
CA PHE A 21 10.21 1.98 -0.83
C PHE A 21 11.57 2.29 -0.20
N VAL A 22 12.40 1.27 -0.05
CA VAL A 22 13.81 1.48 0.30
C VAL A 22 14.64 1.84 -0.94
N LYS A 23 14.25 1.31 -2.12
CA LYS A 23 14.83 1.59 -3.43
C LYS A 23 13.77 1.43 -4.53
N PRO A 24 13.89 2.15 -5.66
CA PRO A 24 13.02 1.95 -6.81
C PRO A 24 13.04 0.49 -7.29
N ALA A 25 11.92 0.00 -7.82
CA ALA A 25 11.90 -1.32 -8.42
C ALA A 25 12.63 -1.28 -9.77
N VAL A 26 13.57 -2.20 -9.95
CA VAL A 26 14.31 -2.37 -11.20
C VAL A 26 13.65 -3.47 -12.01
N LEU A 27 13.14 -3.11 -13.19
CA LEU A 27 12.57 -4.04 -14.15
C LEU A 27 13.56 -4.25 -15.29
N GLY A 28 13.55 -5.45 -15.87
CA GLY A 28 14.33 -5.79 -17.06
C GLY A 28 13.68 -6.93 -17.82
N TRP A 29 14.26 -7.32 -18.94
CA TRP A 29 13.75 -8.42 -19.77
C TRP A 29 14.89 -9.27 -20.31
N LYS A 30 14.68 -10.59 -20.27
CA LYS A 30 15.56 -11.54 -20.94
C LYS A 30 15.13 -11.67 -22.40
N ALA A 31 16.00 -11.28 -23.31
CA ALA A 31 15.74 -11.46 -24.73
C ALA A 31 15.98 -12.91 -25.15
N LYS A 32 15.09 -13.45 -25.98
CA LYS A 32 15.12 -14.87 -26.40
C LYS A 32 16.29 -15.22 -27.33
N LYS A 33 16.78 -14.25 -28.12
CA LYS A 33 17.74 -14.49 -29.23
C LYS A 33 19.16 -13.98 -28.96
N ARG A 34 19.35 -13.19 -27.90
CA ARG A 34 20.61 -12.55 -27.54
C ARG A 34 20.52 -12.05 -26.11
N ASP A 35 21.67 -11.79 -25.52
CA ASP A 35 21.71 -11.08 -24.25
C ASP A 35 21.40 -9.59 -24.46
N VAL A 36 20.57 -9.06 -23.57
CA VAL A 36 20.17 -7.66 -23.54
C VAL A 36 20.22 -7.21 -22.08
N GLU A 37 21.10 -6.28 -21.77
CA GLU A 37 21.27 -5.69 -20.44
C GLU A 37 20.59 -4.32 -20.39
N LEU A 38 19.26 -4.31 -20.54
CA LEU A 38 18.45 -3.10 -20.39
C LEU A 38 17.58 -3.22 -19.15
N THR A 39 17.69 -2.23 -18.27
CA THR A 39 16.87 -2.09 -17.08
C THR A 39 16.13 -0.75 -17.08
N VAL A 40 14.97 -0.72 -16.44
CA VAL A 40 14.22 0.50 -16.18
C VAL A 40 13.88 0.57 -14.69
N GLU A 41 14.16 1.71 -14.08
CA GLU A 41 13.70 2.01 -12.73
C GLU A 41 12.27 2.52 -12.82
N ARG A 42 11.35 1.85 -12.12
CA ARG A 42 9.95 2.25 -12.07
C ARG A 42 9.43 2.02 -10.65
N ALA A 43 8.94 3.09 -10.02
CA ALA A 43 8.24 2.95 -8.75
C ALA A 43 6.94 2.14 -8.94
N PHE A 44 6.61 1.29 -7.96
CA PHE A 44 5.29 0.67 -7.94
C PHE A 44 4.22 1.73 -7.62
N THR A 45 3.01 1.49 -8.08
CA THR A 45 1.82 2.20 -7.59
C THR A 45 1.56 1.85 -6.12
N GLY A 46 0.75 2.65 -5.42
CA GLY A 46 0.38 2.35 -4.04
C GLY A 46 -0.33 0.99 -3.89
N GLU A 47 -1.18 0.61 -4.85
CA GLU A 47 -1.82 -0.71 -4.87
C GLU A 47 -0.80 -1.85 -5.02
N GLU A 48 0.14 -1.73 -5.96
CA GLU A 48 1.19 -2.73 -6.16
C GLU A 48 2.09 -2.87 -4.93
N LEU A 49 2.41 -1.76 -4.25
CA LEU A 49 3.18 -1.79 -3.00
C LEU A 49 2.44 -2.57 -1.91
N VAL A 50 1.14 -2.32 -1.72
CA VAL A 50 0.31 -3.07 -0.76
C VAL A 50 0.22 -4.55 -1.15
N LEU A 51 0.12 -4.88 -2.44
CA LEU A 51 0.10 -6.28 -2.90
C LEU A 51 1.38 -7.05 -2.57
N ARG A 52 2.55 -6.37 -2.51
CA ARG A 52 3.82 -7.01 -2.10
C ARG A 52 3.85 -7.40 -0.63
N MET A 53 2.96 -6.87 0.20
CA MET A 53 2.84 -7.22 1.61
C MET A 53 2.07 -8.52 1.84
N LYS A 54 1.56 -9.18 0.80
CA LYS A 54 0.89 -10.47 0.93
C LYS A 54 1.82 -11.49 1.59
N GLY A 55 1.38 -12.06 2.72
CA GLY A 55 2.15 -13.03 3.51
C GLY A 55 3.10 -12.40 4.53
N TRP A 56 3.31 -11.09 4.50
CA TRP A 56 4.08 -10.34 5.49
C TRP A 56 3.21 -9.69 6.57
N VAL A 57 1.93 -9.46 6.25
CA VAL A 57 0.92 -8.93 7.18
C VAL A 57 -0.15 -9.97 7.44
N THR A 58 -0.85 -9.84 8.57
CA THR A 58 -1.86 -10.81 9.03
C THR A 58 -3.15 -10.79 8.21
N THR A 59 -3.43 -9.71 7.47
CA THR A 59 -4.68 -9.49 6.73
C THR A 59 -4.56 -9.76 5.23
N ASP A 60 -5.67 -10.04 4.57
CA ASP A 60 -5.74 -10.12 3.11
C ASP A 60 -5.65 -8.72 2.48
N VAL A 61 -4.46 -8.41 1.95
CA VAL A 61 -4.15 -7.13 1.31
C VAL A 61 -5.07 -6.78 0.13
N LYS A 62 -5.66 -7.77 -0.55
CA LYS A 62 -6.60 -7.49 -1.65
C LYS A 62 -7.90 -6.90 -1.12
N GLN A 63 -8.42 -7.45 -0.02
CA GLN A 63 -9.64 -6.95 0.63
C GLN A 63 -9.41 -5.55 1.19
N VAL A 64 -8.21 -5.25 1.70
CA VAL A 64 -7.84 -3.89 2.14
C VAL A 64 -7.93 -2.91 0.96
N ILE A 65 -7.36 -3.25 -0.20
CA ILE A 65 -7.43 -2.41 -1.41
C ILE A 65 -8.89 -2.21 -1.86
N GLU A 66 -9.69 -3.28 -1.85
CA GLU A 66 -11.12 -3.21 -2.22
C GLU A 66 -11.93 -2.30 -1.30
N ILE A 67 -11.62 -2.26 -0.01
CA ILE A 67 -12.26 -1.35 0.97
C ILE A 67 -11.82 0.10 0.79
N ILE A 68 -10.58 0.35 0.37
CA ILE A 68 -10.05 1.70 0.16
C ILE A 68 -10.65 2.35 -1.10
N LYS A 69 -10.76 1.59 -2.20
CA LYS A 69 -11.18 2.10 -3.53
C LYS A 69 -12.44 2.99 -3.56
N PRO A 70 -13.51 2.70 -2.81
CA PRO A 70 -14.71 3.54 -2.79
C PRO A 70 -14.53 4.91 -2.10
N HIS A 71 -13.52 5.04 -1.23
CA HIS A 71 -13.35 6.20 -0.34
C HIS A 71 -12.06 6.99 -0.60
N GLY A 72 -11.09 6.40 -1.30
CA GLY A 72 -9.82 7.05 -1.59
C GLY A 72 -8.93 6.22 -2.50
N TYR A 73 -7.69 6.69 -2.66
CA TYR A 73 -6.70 6.08 -3.55
C TYR A 73 -5.38 5.87 -2.83
N LEU A 74 -4.75 4.72 -3.06
CA LEU A 74 -3.40 4.43 -2.58
C LEU A 74 -2.38 5.14 -3.44
N LYS A 75 -1.47 5.88 -2.80
CA LYS A 75 -0.47 6.71 -3.46
C LYS A 75 0.86 6.62 -2.73
N VAL A 76 1.93 6.80 -3.48
CA VAL A 76 3.29 6.91 -2.95
C VAL A 76 3.64 8.40 -2.91
N LEU A 77 3.93 8.93 -1.73
CA LEU A 77 4.44 10.29 -1.54
C LEU A 77 5.96 10.27 -1.48
N ASP A 78 6.57 11.29 -2.07
CA ASP A 78 8.01 11.52 -2.04
C ASP A 78 8.85 10.30 -2.45
N GLU A 79 8.28 9.47 -3.33
CA GLU A 79 8.86 8.21 -3.84
C GLU A 79 9.09 7.11 -2.79
N GLU A 80 8.67 7.31 -1.54
CA GLU A 80 8.96 6.41 -0.41
C GLU A 80 7.70 5.95 0.35
N ASP A 81 6.87 6.89 0.80
CA ASP A 81 5.82 6.64 1.78
C ASP A 81 4.49 6.22 1.14
N LEU A 82 3.89 5.12 1.62
CA LEU A 82 2.52 4.76 1.28
C LEU A 82 1.51 5.64 2.04
N VAL A 83 0.62 6.29 1.29
CA VAL A 83 -0.53 7.02 1.84
C VAL A 83 -1.83 6.65 1.15
N VAL A 84 -2.93 6.92 1.86
CA VAL A 84 -4.28 6.97 1.29
C VAL A 84 -4.67 8.44 1.14
N GLU A 85 -5.01 8.83 -0.09
CA GLU A 85 -5.54 10.16 -0.42
C GLU A 85 -7.06 10.10 -0.52
N MET A 86 -7.76 10.96 0.21
CA MET A 86 -9.22 11.02 0.30
C MET A 86 -9.72 12.43 -0.02
N GLY A 87 -10.94 12.52 -0.57
CA GLY A 87 -11.56 13.78 -0.96
C GLY A 87 -11.96 14.64 0.23
N SER A 88 -12.60 14.01 1.22
CA SER A 88 -13.25 14.69 2.36
C SER A 88 -12.94 14.04 3.72
N LYS A 89 -13.35 14.72 4.80
CA LYS A 89 -13.32 14.15 6.17
C LYS A 89 -14.32 13.01 6.33
N GLU A 90 -15.45 13.09 5.65
CA GLU A 90 -16.47 12.05 5.67
C GLU A 90 -15.92 10.74 5.07
N ASP A 91 -15.16 10.82 3.97
CA ASP A 91 -14.50 9.65 3.37
C ASP A 91 -13.50 9.01 4.32
N TYR A 92 -12.73 9.83 5.07
CA TYR A 92 -11.80 9.35 6.08
C TYR A 92 -12.50 8.59 7.20
N GLU A 93 -13.59 9.15 7.73
CA GLU A 93 -14.37 8.53 8.82
C GLU A 93 -15.05 7.23 8.36
N LYS A 94 -15.61 7.22 7.14
CA LYS A 94 -16.19 6.02 6.51
C LYS A 94 -15.13 4.93 6.31
N LEU A 95 -13.99 5.29 5.74
CA LEU A 95 -12.91 4.33 5.48
C LEU A 95 -12.32 3.77 6.78
N THR A 96 -12.09 4.62 7.78
CA THR A 96 -11.62 4.18 9.10
C THR A 96 -12.60 3.19 9.73
N SER A 97 -13.91 3.47 9.62
CA SER A 97 -14.96 2.59 10.14
C SER A 97 -15.00 1.25 9.39
N ALA A 98 -14.94 1.28 8.06
CA ALA A 98 -14.96 0.08 7.23
C ALA A 98 -13.74 -0.83 7.46
N LEU A 99 -12.55 -0.23 7.62
CA LEU A 99 -11.33 -0.97 7.97
C LEU A 99 -11.45 -1.60 9.36
N LYS A 100 -11.95 -0.85 10.35
CA LYS A 100 -12.14 -1.35 11.71
C LYS A 100 -13.18 -2.47 11.78
N GLU A 101 -14.29 -2.35 11.06
CA GLU A 101 -15.32 -3.39 11.01
C GLU A 101 -14.78 -4.71 10.42
N LYS A 102 -13.94 -4.61 9.38
CA LYS A 102 -13.41 -5.78 8.68
C LYS A 102 -12.19 -6.41 9.35
N PHE A 103 -11.28 -5.57 9.85
CA PHE A 103 -9.94 -5.99 10.28
C PHE A 103 -9.68 -5.71 11.77
N SER A 104 -10.64 -5.18 12.52
CA SER A 104 -10.47 -4.73 13.90
C SER A 104 -9.31 -3.73 14.00
N ASP A 105 -8.28 -4.05 14.79
CA ASP A 105 -7.12 -3.17 14.99
C ASP A 105 -5.93 -3.57 14.10
N GLN A 106 -6.12 -4.57 13.21
CA GLN A 106 -5.03 -5.08 12.38
C GLN A 106 -4.66 -4.14 11.24
N VAL A 107 -5.60 -3.31 10.78
CA VAL A 107 -5.39 -2.33 9.71
C VAL A 107 -6.06 -1.03 10.13
N PHE A 108 -5.31 0.07 10.13
CA PHE A 108 -5.84 1.38 10.53
C PHE A 108 -5.18 2.52 9.76
N LEU A 109 -5.82 3.69 9.83
CA LEU A 109 -5.33 4.92 9.23
C LEU A 109 -4.82 5.86 10.30
N GLU A 110 -3.71 6.52 10.02
CA GLU A 110 -3.17 7.61 10.82
C GLU A 110 -3.11 8.88 9.97
N ARG A 111 -3.84 9.92 10.36
CA ARG A 111 -3.91 11.17 9.62
C ARG A 111 -2.56 11.92 9.68
N LEU A 112 -2.09 12.39 8.51
CA LEU A 112 -0.92 13.25 8.35
C LEU A 112 -1.24 14.73 8.60
#